data_AF-A0A2V8TNH9-F1
#
_entry.id   AF-A0A2V8TNH9-F1
#
_cell.length_a   1.000
_cell.length_b   1.000
_cell.length_c   1.000
_cell.angle_alpha   90.00
_cell.angle_beta   90.00
_cell.angle_gamma   90.00
#
_symmetry.space_group_name_H-M   'P 1'
#
loop_
_entity.id
_entity.type
_entity.pdbx_description
1 polymer ?
#
loop_
_entity_poly.entity_id
_entity_poly.type
_entity_poly.pdbx_seq_one_letter_code
_entity_poly.pdbx_strand_id
1 'polypeptide(L)' 'MERVIGRLATDEDFRRRFETERQAVIQELSATGLELTPVEAKALLDLNFTACRRFARCIDARLQKVSLRRFIHRRNDK' A
#
# COMPACT_ATOMS: atom_id res chain seq x y z
N MET A 1 -2.82 7.83 10.69
CA MET A 1 -3.51 6.89 9.77
C MET A 1 -3.55 7.28 8.27
N GLU A 2 -3.97 8.49 7.87
CA GLU A 2 -4.30 8.84 6.47
C GLU A 2 -3.21 8.53 5.43
N ARG A 3 -1.94 8.75 5.79
CA ARG A 3 -0.79 8.44 4.93
C ARG A 3 -0.73 6.95 4.56
N VAL A 4 -1.13 6.05 5.46
CA VAL A 4 -1.16 4.59 5.21
C VAL A 4 -2.25 4.25 4.20
N ILE A 5 -3.44 4.84 4.37
CA ILE A 5 -4.56 4.64 3.42
C ILE A 5 -4.19 5.17 2.03
N GLY A 6 -3.56 6.36 1.96
CA GLY A 6 -3.06 6.90 0.70
C GLY A 6 -2.05 5.98 0.02
N ARG A 7 -1.13 5.37 0.78
CA ARG A 7 -0.19 4.36 0.26
C ARG A 7 -0.88 3.08 -0.17
N LEU A 8 -1.88 2.58 0.56
CA LEU A 8 -2.66 1.41 0.12
C LEU A 8 -3.38 1.67 -1.21
N ALA A 9 -3.89 2.89 -1.41
CA ALA A 9 -4.57 3.29 -2.63
C ALA A 9 -3.63 3.42 -3.83
N THR A 10 -2.43 3.98 -3.62
CA THR A 10 -1.54 4.40 -4.71
C THR A 10 -0.32 3.51 -4.91
N ASP A 11 0.26 2.94 -3.86
CA ASP A 11 1.50 2.15 -3.93
C ASP A 11 1.18 0.65 -4.04
N GLU A 12 1.39 0.08 -5.24
CA GLU A 12 1.06 -1.31 -5.51
C GLU A 12 1.94 -2.29 -4.74
N ASP A 13 3.25 -2.02 -4.62
CA ASP A 13 4.17 -2.88 -3.86
C ASP A 13 3.82 -2.85 -2.38
N PHE A 14 3.59 -1.65 -1.84
CA PHE A 14 3.17 -1.51 -0.45
C PHE A 14 1.84 -2.22 -0.20
N ARG A 15 0.86 -2.06 -1.09
CA ARG A 15 -0.43 -2.74 -0.97
C ARG A 15 -0.28 -4.26 -0.98
N ARG A 16 0.50 -4.83 -1.91
CA ARG A 16 0.76 -6.28 -1.98
C ARG A 16 1.45 -6.80 -0.73
N ARG A 17 2.47 -6.09 -0.24
CA ARG A 17 3.17 -6.44 1.00
C ARG A 17 2.22 -6.38 2.20
N PHE A 18 1.41 -5.33 2.27
CA PHE A 18 0.42 -5.17 3.32
C PHE A 18 -0.61 -6.31 3.31
N GLU A 19 -1.03 -6.82 2.14
CA GLU A 19 -1.95 -7.97 2.07
C GLU A 19 -1.41 -9.21 2.79
N THR A 20 -0.13 -9.50 2.58
CA THR A 20 0.53 -10.73 3.02
C THR A 20 1.08 -10.62 4.43
N GLU A 21 1.53 -9.43 4.85
CA GLU A 21 2.33 -9.23 6.06
C GLU A 21 1.81 -8.08 6.95
N ARG A 22 0.47 -7.93 7.09
CA ARG A 22 -0.17 -6.79 7.79
C ARG A 22 0.47 -6.42 9.13
N GLN A 23 0.68 -7.41 10.00
CA GLN A 23 1.23 -7.19 11.34
C GLN A 23 2.66 -6.64 11.29
N ALA A 24 3.52 -7.25 10.47
CA ALA A 24 4.90 -6.81 10.31
C ALA A 24 4.96 -5.39 9.73
N VAL A 25 4.15 -5.09 8.71
CA VAL A 25 4.10 -3.75 8.11
C VAL A 25 3.64 -2.70 9.12
N ILE A 26 2.64 -2.99 9.97
CA ILE A 26 2.19 -2.06 11.01
C ILE A 26 3.27 -1.83 12.06
N GLN A 27 3.96 -2.89 12.51
CA GLN A 27 5.07 -2.75 13.46
C GLN A 27 6.22 -1.91 12.89
N GLU A 28 6.57 -2.12 11.62
CA GLU A 28 7.58 -1.31 10.93
C GLU A 28 7.17 0.15 10.80
N LEU A 29 5.90 0.42 10.44
CA LEU A 29 5.40 1.79 10.36
C LEU A 29 5.53 2.51 11.71
N SER A 30 5.15 1.86 12.81
CA SER A 30 5.35 2.39 14.16
C SER A 30 6.84 2.60 14.48
N ALA A 31 7.72 1.67 14.12
CA ALA A 31 9.16 1.79 14.34
C ALA A 31 9.79 2.94 13.53
N THR A 32 9.22 3.30 12.37
CA THR A 32 9.68 4.45 11.56
C THR A 32 9.19 5.81 12.07
N GLY A 33 8.51 5.85 13.23
CA GLY A 33 8.00 7.08 13.84
C GLY A 33 6.64 7.51 13.31
N LEU A 34 5.92 6.64 12.58
CA LEU A 34 4.51 6.88 12.29
C LEU A 34 3.69 6.51 13.53
N GLU A 35 3.25 7.51 14.27
CA GLU A 35 2.42 7.30 15.45
C GLU A 35 1.04 6.78 15.03
N LEU A 36 0.85 5.47 15.17
CA LEU A 36 -0.45 4.80 15.07
C LEU A 36 -0.94 4.52 16.48
N THR A 37 -2.09 5.06 16.83
CA THR A 37 -2.79 4.68 18.05
C THR A 37 -3.18 3.20 17.98
N PRO A 38 -3.42 2.54 19.14
CA PRO A 38 -3.88 1.15 19.16
C PRO A 38 -5.16 0.93 18.34
N VAL A 39 -6.05 1.92 18.33
CA VAL A 39 -7.30 1.88 17.56
C VAL A 39 -7.04 1.96 16.05
N GLU A 40 -6.16 2.86 15.60
CA GLU A 40 -5.79 2.94 14.18
C GLU A 40 -5.07 1.68 13.71
N ALA A 41 -4.17 1.12 14.53
CA ALA A 41 -3.49 -0.13 14.22
C ALA A 41 -4.48 -1.29 14.08
N LYS A 42 -5.46 -1.40 15.00
CA LYS A 42 -6.52 -2.41 14.92
C LYS A 42 -7.38 -2.22 13.67
N ALA A 43 -7.78 -0.99 13.37
CA ALA A 43 -8.55 -0.67 12.17
C ALA A 43 -7.81 -1.05 10.87
N LEU A 44 -6.50 -0.83 10.83
CA LEU A 44 -5.64 -1.22 9.71
C LEU A 44 -5.50 -2.76 9.57
N LEU A 45 -5.51 -3.50 10.69
CA LEU A 45 -5.50 -4.96 10.68
C LEU A 45 -6.82 -5.56 10.19
N ASP A 46 -7.94 -4.94 10.55
CA ASP A 46 -9.29 -5.40 10.21
C ASP A 46 -9.77 -4.95 8.83
N LEU A 47 -8.92 -4.22 8.12
CA LEU A 47 -9.30 -3.51 6.91
C LEU A 47 -9.64 -4.50 5.77
N ASN A 48 -10.82 -4.33 5.16
CA ASN A 48 -11.25 -5.19 4.07
C ASN A 48 -10.38 -4.97 2.83
N PHE A 49 -9.50 -5.93 2.56
CA PHE A 49 -8.53 -5.80 1.50
C PHE A 49 -9.12 -5.85 0.09
N THR A 50 -10.24 -6.54 -0.11
CA THR A 50 -10.98 -6.51 -1.37
C THR A 50 -11.48 -5.10 -1.68
N ALA A 51 -11.93 -4.37 -0.65
CA ALA A 51 -12.32 -2.97 -0.80
C ALA A 51 -11.11 -2.09 -1.17
N CYS A 52 -9.95 -2.28 -0.55
CA CYS A 52 -8.72 -1.57 -0.91
C CYS A 52 -8.32 -1.79 -2.37
N ARG A 53 -8.35 -3.04 -2.83
CA ARG A 53 -8.03 -3.38 -4.23
C ARG A 53 -9.01 -2.73 -5.20
N ARG A 54 -10.31 -2.76 -4.89
CA ARG A 54 -11.33 -2.09 -5.71
C ARG A 54 -11.09 -0.59 -5.76
N PHE A 55 -10.82 0.03 -4.61
CA PHE A 55 -10.55 1.47 -4.54
C PHE A 55 -9.32 1.85 -5.35
N ALA A 56 -8.21 1.12 -5.22
CA ALA A 56 -7.00 1.36 -6.01
C ALA A 56 -7.26 1.30 -7.53
N ARG A 57 -8.13 0.40 -8.00
CA ARG A 57 -8.52 0.32 -9.42
C ARG A 57 -9.34 1.52 -9.91
N CYS A 58 -9.95 2.29 -9.01
CA CYS A 58 -10.66 3.52 -9.35
C CYS A 58 -9.73 4.74 -9.43
N ILE A 59 -8.48 4.62 -8.96
CA ILE A 59 -7.48 5.70 -9.03
C ILE A 59 -6.79 5.66 -10.39
N ASP A 60 -6.66 6.83 -11.04
CA ASP A 60 -5.92 7.01 -12.30
C ASP A 60 -4.53 6.36 -12.19
N ALA A 61 -4.15 5.56 -13.20
CA ALA A 61 -2.90 4.81 -13.20
C ALA A 61 -1.64 5.70 -13.04
N ARG A 62 -1.71 6.99 -13.40
CA ARG A 62 -0.61 7.95 -13.20
C ARG A 62 -0.37 8.33 -11.74
N LEU A 63 -1.40 8.21 -10.91
CA LEU A 63 -1.32 8.44 -9.46
C LEU A 63 -0.92 7.17 -8.71
N GLN A 64 -1.05 6.01 -9.35
CA GLN A 64 -0.52 4.78 -8.81
C GLN A 64 1.00 4.79 -8.98
N LYS A 65 1.72 4.51 -7.89
CA LYS A 65 3.13 4.14 -7.95
C LYS A 65 3.20 2.72 -8.50
N VAL A 66 2.96 2.60 -9.81
CA VAL A 66 3.16 1.36 -10.55
C VAL A 66 4.64 1.06 -10.45
N SER A 67 4.99 -0.08 -9.86
CA SER A 67 6.39 -0.50 -9.73
C SER A 67 7.07 -0.34 -11.08
N LEU A 68 8.07 0.56 -11.16
CA LEU A 68 8.87 0.81 -12.36
C LEU A 68 9.54 -0.46 -12.93
N ARG A 69 9.51 -1.58 -12.18
CA ARG A 69 9.85 -2.93 -12.68
C ARG A 69 9.18 -3.23 -14.03
N ARG A 70 7.93 -2.77 -14.27
CA ARG A 70 7.23 -3.00 -15.54
C ARG A 70 7.64 -2.03 -16.67
N PHE A 71 8.18 -0.86 -16.33
CA PHE A 71 8.66 0.13 -17.30
C PHE A 71 10.08 -0.14 -17.78
N ILE A 72 10.95 -0.71 -16.93
CA ILE A 72 12.34 -1.04 -17.30
C ILE A 72 12.39 -2.19 -18.31
N HIS A 73 11.50 -3.18 -18.20
CA HIS A 73 11.47 -4.31 -19.15
C HIS A 73 10.99 -3.94 -20.57
N ARG A 74 10.31 -2.80 -20.76
CA ARG A 74 9.87 -2.33 -22.09
C ARG A 74 10.92 -1.52 -22.86
N ARG A 75 12.03 -1.11 -22.24
CA ARG A 75 13.09 -0.33 -22.92
C ARG A 75 14.21 -1.18 -23.52
N ASN A 76 14.30 -2.47 -23.19
CA ASN A 76 15.33 -3.37 -23.72
C ASN A 76 14.91 -4.14 -24.99
N ASP A 77 13.74 -3.84 -25.55
CA ASP A 77 13.22 -4.43 -26.80
C ASP A 77 13.28 -3.44 -27.97
N LYS A 78 14.38 -2.68 -28.06
CA LYS A 78 14.72 -1.88 -29.25
C LYS A 78 16.20 -1.99 -29.57
#